data_AF-Q04GF2-F1
#
_entry.id   AF-Q04GF2-F1
#
_cell.length_a   1.000
_cell.length_b   1.000
_cell.length_c   1.000
_cell.angle_alpha   90.00
_cell.angle_beta   90.00
_cell.angle_gamma   90.00
#
_symmetry.space_group_name_H-M   'P 1'
#
loop_
_entity.id
_entity.type
_entity.pdbx_description
1 polymer ?
#
loop_
_entity_poly.entity_id
_entity_poly.type
_entity_poly.pdbx_seq_one_letter_code
_entity_poly.pdbx_strand_id
1 'polypeptide(L)'
;MIIILTIPIFLIMIFVRTSFQLKLQGILGISVIILLMLSELIWYFRQKDRKLWFFLNFSFIGFGVLDILARLPKLGHYLINNSTGKIYLVVTIIALCYLPWLTSVLFKYKKNKKS
;
A
#
# COMPACT_ATOMS: atom_id res chain seq x y z
N MET A 1 16.31 -23.93 2.61
CA MET A 1 15.38 -23.42 1.57
C MET A 1 13.90 -23.68 1.91
N ILE A 2 13.55 -24.83 2.51
CA ILE A 2 12.17 -25.19 2.90
C ILE A 2 11.59 -24.25 3.99
N ILE A 3 12.39 -23.89 5.01
CA ILE A 3 11.96 -23.07 6.16
C ILE A 3 11.43 -21.68 5.75
N ILE A 4 12.00 -21.07 4.70
CA ILE A 4 11.60 -19.74 4.21
C ILE A 4 10.22 -19.79 3.52
N LEU A 5 9.84 -20.93 2.94
CA LEU A 5 8.51 -21.15 2.36
C LEU A 5 7.48 -21.59 3.40
N THR A 6 7.89 -22.26 4.47
CA THR A 6 6.98 -22.72 5.52
C THR A 6 6.44 -21.56 6.35
N ILE A 7 7.26 -20.55 6.65
CA ILE A 7 6.86 -19.37 7.43
C ILE A 7 5.67 -18.61 6.81
N PRO A 8 5.68 -18.21 5.51
CA PRO A 8 4.56 -17.50 4.91
C PRO A 8 3.31 -18.39 4.83
N ILE A 9 3.45 -19.68 4.53
CA ILE A 9 2.32 -20.62 4.48
C ILE A 9 1.69 -20.79 5.87
N PHE A 10 2.50 -20.88 6.91
CA PHE A 10 2.04 -21.03 8.29
C PHE A 10 1.37 -19.75 8.80
N LEU A 11 1.93 -18.57 8.48
CA LEU A 11 1.31 -17.27 8.75
C LEU A 11 -0.05 -17.14 8.05
N ILE A 12 -0.14 -17.50 6.77
CA ILE A 12 -1.41 -17.49 6.02
C ILE A 12 -2.40 -18.45 6.66
N MET A 13 -2.00 -19.69 6.99
CA MET A 13 -2.91 -20.66 7.63
C MET A 13 -3.41 -20.19 8.99
N ILE A 14 -2.57 -19.55 9.81
CA ILE A 14 -2.99 -18.97 11.08
C ILE A 14 -3.98 -17.84 10.86
N PHE A 15 -3.67 -16.87 9.99
CA PHE A 15 -4.55 -15.73 9.74
C PHE A 15 -5.85 -16.10 9.02
N VAL A 16 -5.87 -17.18 8.24
CA VAL A 16 -7.05 -17.67 7.51
C VAL A 16 -7.94 -18.56 8.39
N ARG A 17 -7.37 -19.38 9.30
CA ARG A 17 -8.14 -20.30 10.16
C ARG A 17 -8.49 -19.76 11.54
N THR A 18 -7.77 -18.76 12.06
CA THR A 18 -8.17 -18.17 13.34
C THR A 18 -9.43 -17.32 13.15
N SER A 19 -10.49 -17.66 13.88
CA SER A 19 -11.70 -16.86 13.98
C SER A 19 -11.47 -15.50 14.68
N PHE A 20 -10.20 -15.18 15.01
CA PHE A 20 -9.70 -13.81 15.15
C PHE A 20 -9.66 -13.15 13.78
N GLN A 21 -10.84 -12.95 13.19
CA GLN A 21 -11.01 -11.84 12.29
C GLN A 21 -10.72 -10.61 13.15
N LEU A 22 -9.52 -10.06 13.05
CA LEU A 22 -9.24 -8.70 13.49
C LEU A 22 -10.21 -7.84 12.70
N LYS A 23 -11.42 -7.68 13.24
CA LYS A 23 -12.43 -6.75 12.79
C LYS A 23 -11.86 -5.39 13.15
N LEU A 24 -10.91 -4.95 12.33
CA LEU A 24 -10.38 -3.59 12.24
C LEU A 24 -11.51 -2.70 11.73
N GLN A 25 -12.61 -2.63 12.49
CA GLN A 25 -13.79 -1.87 12.18
C GLN A 25 -13.62 -0.46 12.74
N GLY A 26 -13.90 0.54 11.88
CA GLY A 26 -13.80 1.94 12.24
C GLY A 26 -12.40 2.37 12.70
N ILE A 27 -12.33 2.92 13.91
CA ILE A 27 -11.18 3.66 14.45
C ILE A 27 -9.95 2.77 14.67
N LEU A 28 -10.14 1.50 15.09
CA LEU A 28 -9.05 0.56 15.29
C LEU A 28 -8.32 0.24 13.98
N GLY A 29 -9.07 0.12 12.87
CA GLY A 29 -8.49 -0.05 11.54
C GLY A 29 -7.64 1.13 11.09
N ILE A 30 -8.18 2.33 11.28
CA ILE A 30 -7.49 3.58 10.94
C ILE A 30 -6.20 3.71 11.78
N SER A 31 -6.25 3.40 13.08
CA SER A 31 -5.08 3.47 13.97
C SER A 31 -3.94 2.55 13.51
N VAL A 32 -4.25 1.31 13.11
CA VAL A 32 -3.24 0.37 12.61
C VAL A 32 -2.65 0.82 11.27
N ILE A 33 -3.46 1.36 10.36
CA ILE A 33 -2.97 1.91 9.08
C ILE A 33 -2.01 3.07 9.34
N ILE A 34 -2.37 3.99 10.25
CA ILE A 34 -1.52 5.12 10.62
C ILE A 34 -0.18 4.63 11.20
N LEU A 35 -0.20 3.62 12.08
CA LEU A 35 1.01 3.02 12.63
C LEU A 35 1.90 2.41 11.54
N LEU A 36 1.31 1.68 10.59
CA LEU A 36 2.05 1.11 9.46
C LEU A 36 2.64 2.19 8.57
N MET A 37 1.88 3.25 8.23
CA MET A 37 2.37 4.38 7.45
C MET A 37 3.53 5.10 8.16
N LEU A 38 3.44 5.31 9.47
CA LEU A 38 4.52 5.91 10.26
C LEU A 38 5.77 5.03 10.25
N SER A 39 5.61 3.71 10.40
CA SER A 39 6.74 2.77 10.36
C SER A 39 7.47 2.80 9.01
N GLU A 40 6.71 2.87 7.91
CA GLU A 40 7.23 2.92 6.54
C GLU A 40 7.92 4.25 6.26
N LEU A 41 7.36 5.36 6.77
CA LEU A 41 7.98 6.69 6.71
C LEU A 41 9.31 6.75 7.48
N ILE A 42 9.37 6.20 8.70
CA ILE A 42 10.61 6.12 9.48
C ILE A 42 11.66 5.30 8.72
N TRP A 43 11.25 4.18 8.13
CA TRP A 43 12.15 3.34 7.34
C TRP A 43 12.67 4.05 6.08
N TYR A 44 11.82 4.82 5.41
CA TYR A 44 12.21 5.67 4.28
C TYR A 44 13.31 6.67 4.63
N PHE A 45 13.22 7.32 5.80
CA PHE A 45 14.27 8.24 6.24
C PHE A 45 15.63 7.56 6.49
N ARG A 46 15.63 6.26 6.76
CA ARG A 46 16.85 5.45 6.97
C ARG A 46 17.49 4.98 5.66
N GLN A 47 16.80 5.10 4.51
CA GLN A 47 17.34 4.68 3.22
C GLN A 47 18.34 5.71 2.65
N LYS A 48 19.49 5.21 2.17
CA LYS A 48 20.50 6.03 1.47
C LYS A 48 20.03 6.47 0.07
N ASP A 49 19.35 5.59 -0.67
CA ASP A 49 18.90 5.84 -2.04
C ASP A 49 17.47 6.42 -2.13
N ARG A 50 17.28 7.60 -1.55
CA ARG A 50 15.94 8.22 -1.37
C ARG A 50 15.13 8.43 -2.66
N LYS A 51 15.76 8.50 -3.83
CA LYS A 51 15.09 8.81 -5.11
C LYS A 51 14.17 7.71 -5.63
N LEU A 52 14.58 6.43 -5.52
CA LEU A 52 13.73 5.30 -5.92
C LEU A 52 12.67 5.01 -4.86
N TRP A 53 13.07 5.08 -3.58
CA TRP A 53 12.17 4.84 -2.47
C TRP A 53 11.10 5.93 -2.31
N PHE A 54 11.34 7.16 -2.79
CA PHE A 54 10.38 8.27 -2.66
C PHE A 54 9.05 7.95 -3.34
N PHE A 55 9.07 7.46 -4.58
CA PHE A 55 7.85 7.17 -5.32
C PHE A 55 7.13 5.93 -4.78
N LEU A 56 7.88 4.94 -4.30
CA LEU A 56 7.30 3.78 -3.64
C LEU A 56 6.60 4.18 -2.33
N ASN A 57 7.26 5.00 -1.52
CA ASN A 57 6.72 5.54 -0.27
C ASN A 57 5.50 6.44 -0.52
N PHE A 58 5.54 7.27 -1.57
CA PHE A 58 4.40 8.08 -2.00
C PHE A 58 3.19 7.20 -2.37
N SER A 59 3.41 6.12 -3.12
CA SER A 59 2.34 5.18 -3.45
C SER A 59 1.81 4.46 -2.21
N PHE A 60 2.68 4.05 -1.29
CA PHE A 60 2.30 3.41 -0.04
C PHE A 60 1.43 4.34 0.83
N ILE A 61 1.81 5.61 0.93
CA ILE A 61 1.01 6.63 1.59
C ILE A 61 -0.34 6.81 0.88
N GLY A 62 -0.35 6.85 -0.46
CA GLY A 62 -1.59 6.92 -1.24
C GLY A 62 -2.54 5.75 -0.98
N PHE A 63 -2.02 4.52 -0.89
CA PHE A 63 -2.81 3.35 -0.52
C PHE A 63 -3.34 3.43 0.92
N GLY A 64 -2.52 3.88 1.88
CA GLY A 64 -2.95 4.07 3.26
C GLY A 64 -4.09 5.10 3.37
N VAL A 65 -4.00 6.20 2.65
CA VAL A 65 -5.08 7.21 2.58
C VAL A 65 -6.34 6.62 1.95
N LEU A 66 -6.22 5.89 0.84
CA LEU A 66 -7.36 5.22 0.21
C LEU A 66 -8.03 4.20 1.15
N ASP A 67 -7.25 3.42 1.90
CA ASP A 67 -7.80 2.44 2.84
C ASP A 67 -8.50 3.11 4.03
N ILE A 68 -8.00 4.26 4.48
CA ILE A 68 -8.71 5.10 5.46
C ILE A 68 -10.02 5.62 4.86
N LEU A 69 -9.98 6.21 3.66
CA LEU A 69 -11.17 6.76 2.98
C LEU A 69 -12.25 5.71 2.74
N ALA A 70 -11.86 4.48 2.39
CA ALA A 70 -12.77 3.36 2.19
C ALA A 70 -13.47 2.92 3.48
N ARG A 71 -12.86 3.15 4.65
CA ARG A 71 -13.43 2.81 5.97
C ARG A 71 -14.32 3.90 6.56
N LEU A 72 -14.29 5.14 6.03
CA LEU A 72 -15.20 6.19 6.45
C LEU A 72 -16.62 5.92 5.92
N PRO A 73 -17.68 5.95 6.76
CA PRO A 73 -19.02 5.51 6.36
C PRO A 73 -19.64 6.36 5.24
N LYS A 74 -19.39 7.68 5.19
CA LYS A 74 -19.89 8.55 4.11
C LYS A 74 -19.10 8.41 2.81
N LEU A 75 -17.77 8.39 2.91
CA LEU A 75 -16.88 8.38 1.74
C LEU A 75 -16.75 6.97 1.15
N GLY A 76 -16.62 5.94 1.99
CA GLY A 76 -16.62 4.54 1.60
C GLY A 76 -17.91 4.13 0.89
N HIS A 77 -19.09 4.57 1.36
CA HIS A 77 -20.34 4.28 0.67
C HIS A 77 -20.41 4.96 -0.72
N TYR A 78 -19.90 6.18 -0.87
CA TYR A 78 -19.83 6.86 -2.16
C TYR A 78 -18.80 6.19 -3.12
N LEU A 79 -17.65 5.79 -2.58
CA LEU A 79 -16.57 5.14 -3.32
C LEU A 79 -16.92 3.72 -3.76
N ILE A 80 -17.70 2.99 -2.97
CA ILE A 80 -17.97 1.55 -3.17
C ILE A 80 -19.35 1.29 -3.78
N ASN A 81 -20.39 2.09 -3.50
CA ASN A 81 -21.74 1.83 -4.06
C ASN A 81 -22.07 2.65 -5.31
N ASN A 82 -21.34 3.74 -5.59
CA ASN A 82 -21.59 4.54 -6.79
C ASN A 82 -20.69 4.09 -7.96
N SER A 83 -21.27 3.90 -9.16
CA SER A 83 -20.54 3.48 -10.37
C SER A 83 -19.37 4.41 -10.70
N THR A 84 -19.58 5.72 -10.54
CA THR A 84 -18.54 6.73 -10.77
C THR A 84 -17.44 6.67 -9.70
N GLY A 85 -17.82 6.43 -8.44
CA GLY A 85 -16.88 6.28 -7.32
C GLY A 85 -15.93 5.09 -7.50
N LYS A 86 -16.46 3.95 -7.97
CA LYS A 86 -15.66 2.77 -8.30
C LYS A 86 -14.63 3.06 -9.39
N ILE A 87 -15.02 3.78 -10.43
CA ILE A 87 -14.12 4.14 -11.53
C ILE A 87 -12.96 5.00 -11.00
N TYR A 88 -13.24 6.03 -10.20
CA TYR A 88 -12.19 6.86 -9.59
C TYR A 88 -11.26 6.05 -8.69
N LEU A 89 -11.79 5.10 -7.91
CA LEU A 89 -11.01 4.24 -7.02
C LEU A 89 -10.05 3.35 -7.82
N VAL A 90 -10.56 2.68 -8.86
CA VAL A 90 -9.77 1.82 -9.75
C VAL A 90 -8.71 2.62 -10.49
N VAL A 91 -9.06 3.78 -11.05
CA VAL A 91 -8.11 4.65 -11.75
C VAL A 91 -7.00 5.13 -10.82
N THR A 92 -7.34 5.47 -9.57
CA THR A 92 -6.36 5.92 -8.58
C THR A 92 -5.43 4.79 -8.14
N ILE A 93 -5.95 3.58 -7.94
CA ILE A 93 -5.12 2.39 -7.67
C ILE A 93 -4.15 2.13 -8.83
N ILE A 94 -4.63 2.16 -10.07
CA ILE A 94 -3.81 1.96 -11.26
C ILE A 94 -2.71 3.03 -11.34
N ALA A 95 -3.06 4.30 -11.13
CA ALA A 95 -2.09 5.40 -11.14
C ALA A 95 -1.02 5.24 -10.05
N LEU A 96 -1.42 4.88 -8.81
CA LEU A 96 -0.50 4.64 -7.69
C LEU A 96 0.42 3.43 -7.94
N CYS A 97 -0.04 2.40 -8.64
CA CYS A 97 0.80 1.28 -9.05
C CYS A 97 1.76 1.62 -10.20
N TYR A 98 1.33 2.46 -11.14
CA TYR A 98 2.14 2.82 -12.31
C TYR A 98 3.25 3.83 -11.98
N LEU A 99 3.05 4.72 -11.01
CA LEU A 99 4.03 5.75 -10.64
C LEU A 99 5.41 5.19 -10.21
N PRO A 100 5.51 4.19 -9.31
CA PRO A 100 6.80 3.57 -8.95
C PRO A 100 7.44 2.84 -10.12
N TRP A 101 6.63 2.17 -10.94
CA TRP A 101 7.14 1.44 -12.11
C TRP A 101 7.73 2.40 -13.15
N LEU A 102 6.97 3.43 -13.53
CA LEU A 102 7.39 4.42 -14.53
C LEU A 102 8.68 5.14 -14.11
N THR A 103 8.77 5.52 -12.83
CA THR A 103 9.95 6.19 -12.29
C THR A 103 11.17 5.26 -12.27
N SER A 104 11.00 3.98 -11.93
CA SER A 104 12.09 3.00 -12.01
C SER A 104 12.62 2.82 -13.44
N VAL A 105 11.74 2.78 -14.45
CA VAL A 105 12.09 2.65 -15.87
C VAL A 105 12.83 3.90 -16.35
N LEU A 106 12.33 5.09 -16.02
CA LEU A 106 12.96 6.36 -16.38
C LEU A 106 14.35 6.53 -15.76
N PHE A 107 14.53 6.15 -14.49
CA PHE A 107 15.84 6.18 -13.84
C PHE A 107 16.83 5.21 -14.48
N LYS A 108 16.39 4.00 -14.84
CA LYS A 108 17.23 3.01 -15.53
C LYS A 108 17.62 3.49 -16.93
N TYR A 109 16.69 4.07 -17.68
CA TYR A 109 16.96 4.68 -18.98
C TYR A 109 17.97 5.84 -18.90
N LYS A 110 17.82 6.72 -17.91
CA LYS A 110 18.73 7.86 -17.72
C LYS A 110 20.15 7.43 -17.31
N LYS A 111 20.28 6.30 -16.61
CA LYS A 111 21.58 5.69 -16.27
C LYS A 111 22.26 5.12 -17.52
N ASN A 112 21.53 4.42 -18.38
CA ASN A 112 22.08 3.83 -19.62
C ASN A 112 22.50 4.86 -20.67
N LYS A 113 21.90 6.05 -20.68
CA LYS A 113 22.26 7.12 -21.63
C LYS A 113 23.48 7.95 -21.22
N LYS A 114 23.99 7.75 -20.00
CA LYS A 114 25.16 8.44 -19.44
C LYS A 114 26.41 7.54 -19.35
N SER A 115 26.30 6.27 -19.71
CA SER A 115 27.41 5.33 -19.88
C SER A 115 27.81 5.28 -21.35
#